data_AF-E8PL00-F1
#
_entry.id   AF-E8PL00-F1
#
_cell.length_a   1.000
_cell.length_b   1.000
_cell.length_c   1.000
_cell.angle_alpha   90.00
_cell.angle_beta   90.00
_cell.angle_gamma   90.00
#
_symmetry.space_group_name_H-M   'P 1'
#
loop_
_entity.id
_entity.type
_entity.pdbx_description
1 polymer ?
#
loop_
_entity_poly.entity_id
_entity_poly.type
_entity_poly.pdbx_seq_one_letter_code
_entity_poly.pdbx_strand_id
1 'polypeptide(L)'
;MNYTAHSTLILGKPALKRLGALLKLMTDPEDLLRWARGELTEYLLVSFHQGYAVLENLPAEGEATEIARLTHGFALEIGPDSGGAGWVCDGKKTVSLDPFNLHKAAKLLERWKKNTPPIASSNKEAEKTLRKLLADK
;
A
#
# COMPACT_ATOMS: atom_id res chain seq x y z
N MET A 1 -1.82 -6.65 20.70
CA MET A 1 -1.63 -6.38 19.26
C MET A 1 -0.70 -5.20 19.18
N ASN A 2 0.45 -5.31 18.52
CA ASN A 2 1.33 -4.15 18.34
C ASN A 2 0.76 -3.32 17.18
N TYR A 3 0.66 -2.01 17.40
CA TYR A 3 0.21 -1.07 16.39
C TYR A 3 1.44 -0.43 15.74
N THR A 4 1.43 -0.35 14.42
CA THR A 4 2.40 0.45 13.67
C THR A 4 2.12 1.92 13.96
N ALA A 5 3.15 2.74 14.19
CA ALA A 5 2.95 4.17 14.41
C ALA A 5 2.36 4.84 13.16
N HIS A 6 2.79 4.35 11.99
CA HIS A 6 2.22 4.67 10.70
C HIS A 6 2.57 3.57 9.71
N SER A 7 1.72 3.35 8.72
CA SER A 7 1.98 2.43 7.62
C SER A 7 1.47 3.03 6.33
N THR A 8 2.25 2.85 5.26
CA THR A 8 1.94 3.30 3.91
C THR A 8 2.12 2.13 2.95
N LEU A 9 1.12 1.88 2.11
CA LEU A 9 1.18 0.93 1.02
C LEU A 9 0.98 1.66 -0.31
N ILE A 10 1.95 1.56 -1.21
CA ILE A 10 1.93 2.14 -2.54
C ILE A 10 1.65 1.03 -3.56
N LEU A 11 0.65 1.25 -4.40
CA LEU A 11 0.18 0.30 -5.39
C LEU A 11 0.31 0.87 -6.80
N GLY A 12 1.02 0.14 -7.65
CA GLY A 12 1.07 0.39 -9.09
C GLY A 12 0.16 -0.56 -9.88
N LYS A 13 0.27 -0.48 -11.21
CA LYS A 13 -0.61 -1.21 -12.14
C LYS A 13 -0.64 -2.74 -11.93
N PRO A 14 0.49 -3.44 -11.71
CA PRO A 14 0.48 -4.89 -11.45
C PRO A 14 -0.23 -5.23 -10.13
N ALA A 15 -0.06 -4.37 -9.13
CA ALA A 15 -0.63 -4.56 -7.81
C ALA A 15 -2.14 -4.41 -7.80
N LEU A 16 -2.70 -3.52 -8.63
CA LEU A 16 -4.14 -3.30 -8.71
C LEU A 16 -4.92 -4.56 -9.16
N LYS A 17 -4.39 -5.32 -10.12
CA LYS A 17 -5.02 -6.57 -10.58
C LYS A 17 -5.09 -7.61 -9.47
N ARG A 18 -4.00 -7.72 -8.70
CA ARG A 18 -3.85 -8.69 -7.61
C ARG A 18 -4.62 -8.27 -6.38
N LEU A 19 -4.66 -6.98 -6.10
CA LEU A 19 -5.53 -6.38 -5.12
C LEU A 19 -6.95 -6.82 -5.44
N GLY A 20 -7.47 -6.55 -6.64
CA GLY A 20 -8.82 -6.98 -7.03
C GLY A 20 -9.13 -8.47 -6.79
N ALA A 21 -8.15 -9.36 -6.99
CA ALA A 21 -8.30 -10.78 -6.64
C ALA A 21 -8.31 -11.04 -5.13
N LEU A 22 -7.43 -10.39 -4.37
CA LEU A 22 -7.41 -10.40 -2.90
C LEU A 22 -8.73 -9.88 -2.31
N LEU A 23 -9.26 -8.79 -2.86
CA LEU A 23 -10.51 -8.18 -2.40
C LEU A 23 -11.73 -9.07 -2.64
N LYS A 24 -11.67 -9.96 -3.65
CA LYS A 24 -12.71 -10.97 -3.89
C LYS A 24 -12.66 -12.12 -2.89
N LEU A 25 -11.55 -12.29 -2.20
CA LEU A 25 -11.31 -13.34 -1.21
C LEU A 25 -11.50 -12.84 0.23
N MET A 26 -11.54 -11.53 0.45
CA MET A 26 -11.75 -10.91 1.76
C MET A 26 -13.24 -10.63 2.02
N THR A 27 -13.62 -10.69 3.31
CA THR A 27 -15.00 -10.85 3.78
C THR A 27 -15.85 -9.58 3.91
N ASP A 28 -15.32 -8.37 3.69
CA ASP A 28 -16.19 -7.17 3.59
C ASP A 28 -15.89 -6.30 2.36
N PRO A 29 -16.60 -6.53 1.25
CA PRO A 29 -16.60 -5.68 0.09
C PRO A 29 -16.87 -4.19 0.31
N GLU A 30 -17.61 -3.85 1.37
CA GLU A 30 -18.17 -2.54 1.65
C GLU A 30 -17.09 -1.56 2.15
N ASP A 31 -16.19 -2.00 3.03
CA ASP A 31 -15.10 -1.18 3.56
C ASP A 31 -14.14 -0.74 2.45
N LEU A 32 -13.83 -1.64 1.52
CA LEU A 32 -13.04 -1.34 0.32
C LEU A 32 -13.72 -0.37 -0.64
N LEU A 33 -15.04 -0.44 -0.76
CA LEU A 33 -15.83 0.51 -1.55
C LEU A 33 -15.86 1.88 -0.88
N ARG A 34 -15.94 1.94 0.45
CA ARG A 34 -15.77 3.18 1.23
C ARG A 34 -14.36 3.75 1.02
N TRP A 35 -13.32 2.90 1.03
CA TRP A 35 -11.92 3.29 0.74
C TRP A 35 -11.77 3.98 -0.63
N ALA A 36 -12.29 3.40 -1.70
CA ALA A 36 -12.20 4.03 -3.02
C ALA A 36 -13.17 5.18 -3.27
N ARG A 37 -14.18 5.32 -2.42
CA ARG A 37 -15.01 6.54 -2.39
C ARG A 37 -14.30 7.70 -1.70
N GLY A 38 -13.17 7.46 -1.04
CA GLY A 38 -12.46 8.46 -0.24
C GLY A 38 -13.17 8.72 1.09
N GLU A 39 -14.06 7.81 1.50
CA GLU A 39 -14.70 7.88 2.80
C GLU A 39 -13.68 7.42 3.85
N LEU A 40 -13.49 8.26 4.87
CA LEU A 40 -12.73 7.88 6.05
C LEU A 40 -13.37 6.63 6.64
N THR A 41 -12.63 5.53 6.57
CA THR A 41 -12.85 4.41 7.49
C THR A 41 -12.03 4.69 8.74
N GLU A 42 -12.39 4.07 9.87
CA GLU A 42 -11.67 4.28 11.14
C GLU A 42 -10.16 4.00 11.04
N TYR A 43 -9.71 3.31 9.98
CA TYR A 43 -8.35 2.77 9.90
C TYR A 43 -7.67 2.92 8.52
N LEU A 44 -8.19 3.70 7.57
CA LEU A 44 -7.53 3.81 6.26
C LEU A 44 -7.82 5.11 5.52
N LEU A 45 -6.76 5.84 5.13
CA LEU A 45 -6.81 6.97 4.20
C LEU A 45 -6.31 6.54 2.82
N VAL A 46 -7.03 6.91 1.76
CA VAL A 46 -6.63 6.65 0.38
C VAL A 46 -6.28 7.95 -0.30
N SER A 47 -5.06 8.05 -0.82
CA SER A 47 -4.60 9.16 -1.65
C SER A 47 -3.99 8.66 -2.96
N PHE A 48 -3.77 9.58 -3.89
CA PHE A 48 -3.16 9.26 -5.18
C PHE A 48 -1.96 10.19 -5.41
N HIS A 49 -0.85 9.62 -5.86
CA HIS A 49 0.35 10.38 -6.15
C HIS A 49 1.00 9.89 -7.43
N GLN A 50 1.18 10.78 -8.40
CA GLN A 50 1.80 10.47 -9.70
C GLN A 50 1.18 9.23 -10.39
N GLY A 51 -0.14 9.04 -10.22
CA GLY A 51 -0.86 7.91 -10.79
C GLY A 51 -0.72 6.57 -10.03
N TYR A 52 -0.06 6.56 -8.87
CA TYR A 52 -0.09 5.43 -7.92
C TYR A 52 -1.22 5.62 -6.91
N ALA A 53 -1.77 4.52 -6.41
CA ALA A 53 -2.63 4.55 -5.22
C ALA A 53 -1.76 4.42 -3.96
N VAL A 54 -2.06 5.21 -2.95
CA VAL A 54 -1.37 5.23 -1.67
C VAL A 54 -2.41 4.98 -0.59
N LEU A 55 -2.23 3.91 0.18
CA LEU A 55 -3.06 3.56 1.33
C LEU A 55 -2.26 3.86 2.59
N GLU A 56 -2.85 4.59 3.52
CA GLU A 56 -2.20 5.01 4.76
C GLU A 56 -2.98 4.53 5.98
N ASN A 57 -2.27 4.35 7.10
CA ASN A 57 -2.79 4.00 8.42
C ASN A 57 -3.35 2.58 8.56
N LEU A 58 -2.85 1.60 7.79
CA LEU A 58 -3.16 0.18 8.01
C LEU A 58 -2.86 -0.20 9.48
N PRO A 59 -3.85 -0.69 10.25
CA PRO A 59 -3.83 -0.65 11.70
C PRO A 59 -2.88 -1.67 12.34
N ALA A 60 -2.62 -2.81 11.69
CA ALA A 60 -1.78 -3.87 12.28
C ALA A 60 -0.32 -3.80 11.81
N GLU A 61 0.63 -4.01 12.74
CA GLU A 61 2.05 -4.23 12.39
C GLU A 61 2.19 -5.39 11.41
N GLY A 62 2.97 -5.19 10.33
CA GLY A 62 3.21 -6.20 9.30
C GLY A 62 2.14 -6.31 8.21
N GLU A 63 0.95 -5.74 8.40
CA GLU A 63 -0.16 -5.85 7.45
C GLU A 63 0.17 -5.22 6.09
N ALA A 64 0.75 -4.02 6.08
CA ALA A 64 1.13 -3.37 4.84
C ALA A 64 2.20 -4.19 4.09
N THR A 65 3.16 -4.75 4.82
CA THR A 65 4.21 -5.62 4.32
C THR A 65 3.65 -6.89 3.71
N GLU A 66 2.69 -7.55 4.35
CA GLU A 66 2.03 -8.74 3.82
C GLU A 66 1.24 -8.43 2.54
N ILE A 67 0.44 -7.35 2.55
CA ILE A 67 -0.30 -6.93 1.35
C ILE A 67 0.67 -6.57 0.23
N ALA A 68 1.79 -5.90 0.52
CA ALA A 68 2.84 -5.62 -0.46
C ALA A 68 3.42 -6.90 -1.08
N ARG A 69 3.67 -7.95 -0.29
CA ARG A 69 4.15 -9.25 -0.80
C ARG A 69 3.16 -9.88 -1.77
N LEU A 70 1.89 -9.90 -1.39
CA LEU A 70 0.83 -10.53 -2.20
C LEU A 70 0.57 -9.75 -3.49
N THR A 71 0.53 -8.42 -3.38
CA THR A 71 0.19 -7.54 -4.51
C THR A 71 1.40 -7.11 -5.34
N HIS A 72 2.64 -7.36 -4.88
CA HIS A 72 3.84 -6.67 -5.38
C HIS A 72 3.75 -5.14 -5.26
N GLY A 73 3.04 -4.67 -4.22
CA GLY A 73 3.06 -3.29 -3.79
C GLY A 73 4.37 -2.92 -3.09
N PHE A 74 4.48 -1.66 -2.69
CA PHE A 74 5.58 -1.17 -1.88
C PHE A 74 5.06 -0.72 -0.52
N ALA A 75 5.53 -1.33 0.56
CA ALA A 75 5.15 -0.97 1.92
C ALA A 75 6.27 -0.21 2.63
N LEU A 76 5.85 0.75 3.44
CA LEU A 76 6.64 1.47 4.42
C LEU A 76 5.89 1.42 5.74
N GLU A 77 6.45 0.77 6.74
CA GLU A 77 5.91 0.71 8.09
C GLU A 77 6.90 1.41 9.02
N ILE A 78 6.42 2.43 9.74
CA ILE A 78 7.17 3.04 10.82
C ILE A 78 6.92 2.18 12.06
N GLY A 79 8.00 1.75 12.70
CA GLY A 79 7.95 0.86 13.86
C GLY A 79 7.06 1.40 14.99
N PRO A 80 6.67 0.55 15.95
CA PRO A 80 5.74 0.93 17.00
C PRO A 80 6.30 2.07 17.85
N ASP A 81 5.41 2.89 18.41
CA ASP A 81 5.77 4.00 19.32
C ASP A 81 6.61 3.54 20.52
N SER A 82 6.60 2.25 20.85
CA SER A 82 7.44 1.62 21.85
C SER A 82 8.93 1.47 21.46
N GLY A 83 9.35 1.94 20.29
CA GLY A 83 10.76 2.00 19.87
C GLY A 83 11.27 0.77 19.09
N GLY A 84 10.37 0.03 18.43
CA GLY A 84 10.75 -1.06 17.51
C GLY A 84 11.22 -0.55 16.14
N ALA A 85 11.99 -1.36 15.42
CA ALA A 85 12.36 -1.02 14.04
C ALA A 85 11.13 -1.04 13.12
N GLY A 86 11.06 -0.09 12.19
CA GLY A 86 10.09 -0.15 11.09
C GLY A 86 10.57 -1.05 9.96
N TRP A 87 9.77 -1.15 8.90
CA TRP A 87 10.07 -2.02 7.75
C TRP A 87 9.76 -1.34 6.41
N VAL A 88 10.56 -1.65 5.41
CA VAL A 88 10.31 -1.30 4.01
C VAL A 88 10.28 -2.57 3.18
N CYS A 89 9.26 -2.75 2.36
CA CYS A 89 9.09 -3.92 1.50
C CYS A 89 8.72 -3.53 0.07
N ASP A 90 9.37 -4.12 -0.94
CA ASP A 90 9.00 -3.95 -2.37
C ASP A 90 8.14 -5.10 -2.91
N GLY A 91 7.52 -5.85 -1.99
CA GLY A 91 6.78 -7.06 -2.28
C GLY A 91 7.64 -8.29 -2.56
N LYS A 92 8.98 -8.18 -2.53
CA LYS A 92 9.91 -9.31 -2.64
C LYS A 92 10.92 -9.33 -1.50
N LYS A 93 11.55 -8.19 -1.26
CA LYS A 93 12.59 -7.99 -0.26
C LYS A 93 12.07 -7.04 0.82
N THR A 94 12.48 -7.31 2.05
CA THR A 94 12.20 -6.45 3.21
C THR A 94 13.53 -5.95 3.79
N VAL A 95 13.54 -4.71 4.23
CA VAL A 95 14.68 -4.04 4.88
C VAL A 95 14.15 -3.34 6.13
N SER A 96 14.91 -3.38 7.23
CA SER A 96 14.63 -2.59 8.43
C SER A 96 14.68 -1.09 8.10
N LEU A 97 13.70 -0.33 8.60
CA LEU A 97 13.65 1.11 8.51
C LEU A 97 14.33 1.71 9.75
N ASP A 98 15.64 1.88 9.64
CA ASP A 98 16.49 2.55 10.60
C ASP A 98 17.48 3.48 9.88
N PRO A 99 18.11 4.44 10.57
CA PRO A 99 19.02 5.42 9.95
C PRO A 99 20.14 4.79 9.10
N PHE A 100 20.65 3.63 9.49
CA PHE A 100 21.73 2.95 8.78
C PHE A 100 21.25 2.30 7.48
N ASN A 101 19.97 1.98 7.38
CA ASN A 101 19.37 1.29 6.23
C ASN A 101 18.57 2.21 5.29
N LEU A 102 18.44 3.51 5.58
CA LEU A 102 17.70 4.47 4.72
C LEU A 102 18.15 4.44 3.25
N HIS A 103 19.46 4.35 3.00
CA HIS A 103 19.99 4.25 1.64
C HIS A 103 19.55 2.98 0.90
N LYS A 104 19.36 1.86 1.63
CA LYS A 104 18.85 0.61 1.05
C LYS A 104 17.36 0.71 0.78
N ALA A 105 16.60 1.34 1.68
CA ALA A 105 15.18 1.61 1.48
C ALA A 105 14.93 2.50 0.25
N ALA A 106 15.71 3.56 0.07
CA ALA A 106 15.64 4.43 -1.11
C ALA A 106 15.91 3.66 -2.41
N LYS A 107 16.99 2.86 -2.45
CA LYS A 107 17.29 1.98 -3.60
C LYS A 107 16.18 0.95 -3.87
N LEU A 108 15.52 0.47 -2.81
CA LEU A 108 14.38 -0.44 -2.94
C LEU A 108 13.22 0.25 -3.65
N LEU A 109 12.88 1.48 -3.23
CA LEU A 109 11.83 2.29 -3.83
C LEU A 109 12.12 2.61 -5.30
N GLU A 110 13.33 3.05 -5.61
CA GLU A 110 13.75 3.34 -6.99
C GLU A 110 13.63 2.11 -7.88
N ARG A 111 14.13 0.97 -7.41
CA ARG A 111 14.02 -0.31 -8.13
C ARG A 111 12.56 -0.71 -8.32
N TRP A 112 11.75 -0.57 -7.29
CA TRP A 112 10.32 -0.90 -7.37
C TRP A 112 9.62 -0.01 -8.41
N LYS A 113 9.83 1.32 -8.36
CA LYS A 113 9.26 2.28 -9.32
C LYS A 113 9.69 1.99 -10.77
N LYS A 114 10.95 1.60 -10.99
CA LYS A 114 11.45 1.25 -12.33
C LYS A 114 10.73 0.03 -12.92
N ASN A 115 10.29 -0.91 -12.08
CA ASN A 115 9.66 -2.16 -12.51
C ASN A 115 8.14 -2.15 -12.36
N THR A 116 7.58 -1.10 -11.75
CA THR A 116 6.17 -1.05 -11.38
C THR A 116 5.59 0.26 -11.91
N PRO A 117 4.98 0.25 -13.11
CA PRO A 117 4.39 1.45 -13.66
C PRO A 117 3.19 1.92 -12.81
N PRO A 118 2.89 3.23 -12.82
CA PRO A 118 1.70 3.76 -12.15
C PRO A 118 0.43 3.15 -12.73
N ILE A 119 -0.65 3.18 -11.96
CA ILE A 119 -1.96 2.69 -12.39
C ILE A 119 -2.41 3.43 -13.64
N ALA A 120 -2.21 4.75 -13.65
CA ALA A 120 -2.56 5.64 -14.76
C ALA A 120 -1.56 6.80 -14.89
N SER A 121 -1.76 7.64 -15.91
CA SER A 121 -0.89 8.80 -16.16
C SER A 121 -1.12 9.96 -15.18
N SER A 122 -2.27 9.97 -14.52
CA SER A 122 -2.66 10.99 -13.55
C SER A 122 -3.40 10.40 -12.35
N ASN A 123 -3.47 11.16 -11.27
CA ASN A 123 -4.19 10.78 -10.06
C ASN A 123 -5.68 10.57 -10.31
N LYS A 124 -6.32 11.46 -11.09
CA LYS A 124 -7.74 11.38 -11.41
C LYS A 124 -8.08 10.11 -12.22
N GLU A 125 -7.20 9.71 -13.12
CA GLU A 125 -7.36 8.45 -13.86
C GLU A 125 -7.10 7.23 -12.97
N ALA A 126 -6.12 7.30 -12.08
CA ALA A 126 -5.81 6.22 -11.13
C ALA A 126 -7.00 5.98 -10.19
N GLU A 127 -7.60 7.05 -9.69
CA GLU A 127 -8.82 7.01 -8.89
C GLU A 127 -9.98 6.38 -9.66
N LYS A 128 -10.25 6.85 -10.88
CA LYS A 128 -11.30 6.27 -11.74
C LYS A 128 -11.07 4.78 -11.98
N THR A 129 -9.82 4.37 -12.18
CA THR A 129 -9.44 2.97 -12.42
C THR A 129 -9.69 2.11 -11.19
N LEU A 130 -9.29 2.58 -10.01
CA LEU A 130 -9.55 1.92 -8.74
C LEU A 130 -11.06 1.78 -8.47
N ARG A 131 -11.82 2.87 -8.68
CA ARG A 131 -13.29 2.87 -8.53
C ARG A 131 -13.95 1.84 -9.44
N LYS A 132 -13.54 1.77 -10.72
CA LYS A 132 -14.07 0.77 -11.66
C LYS A 132 -13.79 -0.66 -11.21
N LEU A 133 -12.55 -0.94 -10.80
CA LEU A 133 -12.15 -2.27 -10.32
C LEU A 133 -12.98 -2.74 -9.12
N LEU A 134 -13.45 -1.81 -8.29
CA LEU A 134 -14.25 -2.10 -7.11
C LEU A 134 -15.75 -2.16 -7.41
N ALA A 135 -16.22 -1.47 -8.44
CA ALA A 135 -17.61 -1.48 -8.89
C ALA A 135 -17.97 -2.73 -9.70
N ASP A 136 -17.01 -3.38 -10.37
CA ASP A 136 -17.19 -4.63 -11.13
C ASP A 136 -17.37 -5.87 -10.20
N LYS A 137 -18.06 -5.72 -9.06
CA LYS A 137 -18.39 -6.80 -8.10
C LYS A 137 -19.71 -7.47 -8.47
#